data_AF-A0A0M0G4J5-F1
#
_entry.id   AF-A0A0M0G4J5-F1
#
_cell.length_a   1.000
_cell.length_b   1.000
_cell.length_c   1.000
_cell.angle_alpha   90.00
_cell.angle_beta   90.00
_cell.angle_gamma   90.00
#
_symmetry.space_group_name_H-M   'P 1'
#
loop_
_entity.id
_entity.type
_entity.pdbx_description
1 polymer ?
#
loop_
_entity_poly.entity_id
_entity_poly.type
_entity_poly.pdbx_seq_one_letter_code
_entity_poly.pdbx_strand_id
1 'polypeptide(L)'
;MSQAEIVYGYRNTSDAPVKIWLSAAPGTEGVTFSHEPDERTVHPFLGEQFYFELDGKEELTYTATYDYQWGKGIGDDEREYFLRDCQLIPVNEEIRERVLAMMSGESEPRQQAKRLFDHIVEEYKYSARIKERGFEACTTSKKGDCGELSAVFASYCRSIGIPCRMMIGAFRGRHQLHAWNEVYLEESGWMPVDVSLPMYTFFRNPLANIGSVVKWGALRNKERYFGEVEKGRVVFSIDPEIETHPAYRDEHPSSDDMVFPVAGEPFAWGFESMEGRAPYMQPIYPQLHPVFEKVRAKNVLGHTRVSPSNRLDHYSMRIKIYSFSIGAILVYISLMLNVWNIDTHITFEKWLEGGTSLLFGIFGVLTLARREFNIPILVLSLLFSFSILSFLT
;
A
#
# COMPACT_ATOMS: atom_id res chain seq x y z
N MET A 1 -16.06 -7.41 6.73
CA MET A 1 -15.50 -6.05 6.53
C MET A 1 -16.12 -5.48 5.25
N SER A 2 -16.03 -4.18 4.94
CA SER A 2 -16.57 -3.71 3.66
C SER A 2 -15.61 -4.07 2.53
N GLN A 3 -16.11 -4.76 1.50
CA GLN A 3 -15.44 -4.94 0.22
C GLN A 3 -14.90 -3.59 -0.29
N ALA A 4 -13.84 -3.63 -1.08
CA ALA A 4 -13.29 -2.45 -1.74
C ALA A 4 -13.49 -2.56 -3.25
N GLU A 5 -13.93 -1.50 -3.88
CA GLU A 5 -13.99 -1.37 -5.33
C GLU A 5 -12.63 -0.96 -5.86
N ILE A 6 -12.18 -1.65 -6.89
CA ILE A 6 -10.98 -1.38 -7.68
C ILE A 6 -11.44 -0.82 -9.02
N VAL A 7 -10.89 0.34 -9.39
CA VAL A 7 -10.98 0.88 -10.74
C VAL A 7 -9.57 1.16 -11.21
N TYR A 8 -9.21 0.53 -12.32
CA TYR A 8 -7.91 0.61 -12.95
C TYR A 8 -8.06 1.06 -14.40
N GLY A 9 -7.12 1.87 -14.87
CA GLY A 9 -7.04 2.28 -16.27
C GLY A 9 -5.59 2.32 -16.75
N TYR A 10 -5.36 1.79 -17.94
CA TYR A 10 -4.10 1.83 -18.65
C TYR A 10 -4.34 2.39 -20.06
N ARG A 11 -3.44 3.26 -20.53
CA ARG A 11 -3.47 3.77 -21.91
C ARG A 11 -2.12 3.47 -22.56
N ASN A 12 -2.14 2.74 -23.67
CA ASN A 12 -0.96 2.64 -24.53
C ASN A 12 -0.73 4.01 -25.17
N THR A 13 0.37 4.69 -24.84
CA THR A 13 0.65 6.01 -25.42
C THR A 13 1.48 5.95 -26.71
N SER A 14 1.98 4.78 -27.08
CA SER A 14 2.74 4.57 -28.31
C SER A 14 1.84 4.20 -29.48
N ASP A 15 2.42 4.15 -30.67
CA ASP A 15 1.78 3.67 -31.89
C ASP A 15 2.01 2.17 -32.13
N ALA A 16 2.91 1.55 -31.37
CA ALA A 16 3.15 0.11 -31.40
C ALA A 16 2.30 -0.61 -30.34
N PRO A 17 2.06 -1.92 -30.48
CA PRO A 17 1.33 -2.68 -29.48
C PRO A 17 2.11 -2.77 -28.16
N VAL A 18 1.37 -2.91 -27.06
CA VAL A 18 1.90 -3.19 -25.72
C VAL A 18 1.22 -4.44 -25.20
N LYS A 19 2.02 -5.38 -24.67
CA LYS A 19 1.48 -6.57 -24.03
C LYS A 19 1.34 -6.32 -22.55
N ILE A 20 0.29 -6.85 -21.94
CA ILE A 20 -0.04 -6.60 -20.53
C ILE A 20 -0.44 -7.89 -19.86
N TRP A 21 0.23 -8.20 -18.75
CA TRP A 21 -0.21 -9.22 -17.80
C TRP A 21 -0.83 -8.52 -16.61
N LEU A 22 -2.09 -8.83 -16.31
CA LEU A 22 -2.84 -8.28 -15.19
C LEU A 22 -3.13 -9.38 -14.18
N SER A 23 -2.79 -9.14 -12.91
CA SER A 23 -3.06 -10.04 -11.80
C SER A 23 -4.34 -9.63 -11.07
N ALA A 24 -5.16 -10.64 -10.74
CA ALA A 24 -6.29 -10.56 -9.84
C ALA A 24 -6.10 -11.59 -8.70
N ALA A 25 -5.68 -11.11 -7.54
CA ALA A 25 -5.43 -11.97 -6.37
C ALA A 25 -6.72 -12.70 -5.89
N PRO A 26 -6.59 -13.81 -5.15
CA PRO A 26 -7.73 -14.50 -4.55
C PRO A 26 -8.58 -13.55 -3.69
N GLY A 27 -9.90 -13.64 -3.82
CA GLY A 27 -10.85 -12.71 -3.20
C GLY A 27 -11.22 -11.51 -4.07
N THR A 28 -10.65 -11.41 -5.28
CA THR A 28 -11.14 -10.50 -6.32
C THR A 28 -12.40 -11.09 -6.98
N GLU A 29 -13.46 -10.30 -7.03
CA GLU A 29 -14.77 -10.68 -7.54
C GLU A 29 -15.30 -9.64 -8.53
N GLY A 30 -16.20 -10.05 -9.43
CA GLY A 30 -16.87 -9.13 -10.35
C GLY A 30 -15.91 -8.43 -11.32
N VAL A 31 -14.86 -9.14 -11.74
CA VAL A 31 -13.86 -8.64 -12.70
C VAL A 31 -14.52 -8.33 -14.04
N THR A 32 -14.36 -7.10 -14.51
CA THR A 32 -14.81 -6.67 -15.84
C THR A 32 -13.75 -5.83 -16.51
N PHE A 33 -13.61 -5.98 -17.83
CA PHE A 33 -12.65 -5.27 -18.65
C PHE A 33 -13.32 -4.46 -19.76
N SER A 34 -12.64 -3.43 -20.29
CA SER A 34 -13.08 -2.75 -21.52
C SER A 34 -12.76 -3.55 -22.79
N HIS A 35 -11.81 -4.49 -22.72
CA HIS A 35 -11.43 -5.42 -23.78
C HIS A 35 -11.46 -6.84 -23.22
N GLU A 36 -11.84 -7.83 -24.03
CA GLU A 36 -11.73 -9.24 -23.61
C GLU A 36 -10.24 -9.64 -23.52
N PRO A 37 -9.83 -10.42 -22.52
CA PRO A 37 -8.47 -10.91 -22.42
C PRO A 37 -8.19 -11.95 -23.52
N ASP A 38 -6.99 -11.88 -24.09
CA ASP A 38 -6.50 -12.85 -25.07
C ASP A 38 -6.25 -14.22 -24.43
N GLU A 39 -5.76 -14.22 -23.19
CA GLU A 39 -5.56 -15.44 -22.39
C GLU A 39 -5.92 -15.20 -20.92
N ARG A 40 -6.42 -16.26 -20.27
CA ARG A 40 -6.68 -16.30 -18.83
C ARG A 40 -6.07 -17.55 -18.25
N THR A 41 -5.25 -17.38 -17.22
CA THR A 41 -4.67 -18.47 -16.44
C THR A 41 -5.05 -18.35 -14.97
N VAL A 42 -5.12 -19.49 -14.29
CA VAL A 42 -5.49 -19.56 -12.88
C VAL A 42 -4.40 -20.30 -12.14
N HIS A 43 -3.86 -19.65 -11.10
CA HIS A 43 -2.89 -20.23 -10.21
C HIS A 43 -3.58 -20.69 -8.91
N PRO A 44 -3.25 -21.87 -8.35
CA PRO A 44 -3.94 -22.44 -7.19
C PRO A 44 -4.07 -21.49 -5.98
N PHE A 45 -3.04 -20.68 -5.72
CA PHE A 45 -2.99 -19.77 -4.57
C PHE A 45 -2.55 -18.32 -4.88
N LEU A 46 -2.27 -17.99 -6.15
CA LEU A 46 -1.92 -16.61 -6.55
C LEU A 46 -3.07 -15.87 -7.23
N GLY A 47 -4.16 -16.59 -7.54
CA GLY A 47 -5.34 -16.03 -8.19
C GLY A 47 -5.28 -16.16 -9.69
N GLU A 48 -5.86 -15.19 -10.39
CA GLU A 48 -5.99 -15.20 -11.84
C GLU A 48 -5.02 -14.23 -12.50
N GLN A 49 -4.54 -14.60 -13.67
CA GLN A 49 -3.76 -13.73 -14.54
C GLN A 49 -4.46 -13.61 -15.89
N PHE A 50 -4.54 -12.38 -16.39
CA PHE A 50 -5.16 -12.04 -17.67
C PHE A 50 -4.11 -11.42 -18.58
N TYR A 51 -4.08 -11.86 -19.82
CA TYR A 51 -3.18 -11.35 -20.85
C TYR A 51 -3.94 -10.50 -21.87
N PHE A 52 -3.33 -9.39 -22.29
CA PHE A 52 -3.85 -8.49 -23.31
C PHE A 52 -2.73 -8.05 -24.25
N GLU A 53 -2.99 -8.06 -25.56
CA GLU A 53 -2.25 -7.27 -26.55
C GLU A 53 -3.05 -6.02 -26.89
N LEU A 54 -2.59 -4.85 -26.43
CA LEU A 54 -3.23 -3.58 -26.72
C LEU A 54 -2.56 -2.89 -27.90
N ASP A 55 -3.33 -2.58 -28.93
CA ASP A 55 -2.84 -1.82 -30.08
C ASP A 55 -2.45 -0.39 -29.68
N GLY A 56 -1.77 0.30 -30.59
CA GLY A 56 -1.38 1.69 -30.42
C GLY A 56 -2.56 2.58 -30.03
N LYS A 57 -2.38 3.41 -29.00
CA LYS A 57 -3.38 4.37 -28.47
C LYS A 57 -4.60 3.77 -27.77
N GLU A 58 -4.72 2.44 -27.67
CA GLU A 58 -5.84 1.79 -26.96
C GLU A 58 -5.79 1.98 -25.43
N GLU A 59 -6.95 1.72 -24.80
CA GLU A 59 -7.13 1.85 -23.35
C GLU A 59 -7.75 0.60 -22.73
N LEU A 60 -7.07 0.02 -21.74
CA LEU A 60 -7.62 -1.03 -20.90
C LEU A 60 -8.17 -0.44 -19.61
N THR A 61 -9.45 -0.67 -19.35
CA THR A 61 -10.09 -0.42 -18.05
C THR A 61 -10.34 -1.75 -17.37
N TYR A 62 -10.03 -1.84 -16.08
CA TYR A 62 -10.30 -2.99 -15.22
C TYR A 62 -11.09 -2.53 -14.01
N THR A 63 -12.24 -3.16 -13.73
CA THR A 63 -12.97 -2.94 -12.50
C THR A 63 -13.28 -4.25 -11.80
N ALA A 64 -13.21 -4.24 -10.47
CA ALA A 64 -13.54 -5.39 -9.64
C ALA A 64 -13.90 -4.94 -8.22
N THR A 65 -14.43 -5.86 -7.43
CA THR A 65 -14.45 -5.76 -5.98
C THR A 65 -13.43 -6.70 -5.37
N TYR A 66 -12.86 -6.33 -4.24
CA TYR A 66 -11.93 -7.17 -3.49
C TYR A 66 -12.42 -7.34 -2.06
N ASP A 67 -12.48 -8.59 -1.61
CA ASP A 67 -12.60 -8.94 -0.20
C ASP A 67 -11.32 -9.58 0.31
N TYR A 68 -10.83 -9.09 1.44
CA TYR A 68 -9.57 -9.54 2.00
C TYR A 68 -9.72 -10.95 2.59
N GLN A 69 -8.98 -11.90 2.05
CA GLN A 69 -9.04 -13.30 2.48
C GLN A 69 -8.09 -13.57 3.63
N TRP A 70 -8.61 -14.19 4.69
CA TRP A 70 -7.82 -14.71 5.80
C TRP A 70 -7.70 -16.22 5.60
N GLY A 71 -6.68 -16.65 4.86
CA GLY A 71 -6.49 -18.06 4.54
C GLY A 71 -6.21 -18.88 5.81
N LYS A 72 -6.83 -20.06 5.91
CA LYS A 72 -6.57 -21.04 6.96
C LYS A 72 -6.07 -22.33 6.34
N GLY A 73 -4.92 -22.81 6.81
CA GLY A 73 -4.25 -23.98 6.25
C GLY A 73 -3.61 -23.69 4.89
N ILE A 74 -2.42 -24.23 4.66
CA ILE A 74 -1.74 -24.23 3.35
C ILE A 74 -1.31 -25.66 3.02
N GLY A 75 -1.36 -26.02 1.74
CA GLY A 75 -0.80 -27.29 1.25
C GLY A 75 0.73 -27.25 1.19
N ASP A 76 1.35 -28.41 0.94
CA ASP A 76 2.81 -28.52 0.84
C ASP A 76 3.37 -27.67 -0.32
N ASP A 77 2.71 -27.68 -1.49
CA ASP A 77 3.12 -26.88 -2.65
C ASP A 77 3.07 -25.37 -2.35
N GLU A 78 2.02 -24.89 -1.67
CA GLU A 78 1.90 -23.47 -1.28
C GLU A 78 2.96 -23.11 -0.24
N ARG A 79 3.24 -24.02 0.70
CA ARG A 79 4.29 -23.85 1.71
C ARG A 79 5.67 -23.76 1.07
N GLU A 80 6.01 -24.70 0.20
CA GLU A 80 7.29 -24.71 -0.52
C GLU A 80 7.44 -23.44 -1.36
N TYR A 81 6.38 -23.03 -2.07
CA TYR A 81 6.39 -21.81 -2.86
C TYR A 81 6.70 -20.58 -2.00
N PHE A 82 6.06 -20.41 -0.85
CA PHE A 82 6.32 -19.25 0.03
C PHE A 82 7.52 -19.43 0.98
N LEU A 83 8.30 -20.48 0.81
CA LEU A 83 9.64 -20.67 1.39
C LEU A 83 10.75 -20.51 0.34
N ARG A 84 10.41 -20.44 -0.95
CA ARG A 84 11.39 -20.41 -2.04
C ARG A 84 12.31 -19.18 -1.99
N ASP A 85 13.51 -19.41 -2.48
CA ASP A 85 14.49 -18.40 -2.87
C ASP A 85 14.08 -17.74 -4.20
N CYS A 86 14.28 -16.42 -4.31
CA CYS A 86 14.12 -15.68 -5.56
C CYS A 86 14.98 -14.40 -5.53
N GLN A 87 15.19 -13.75 -6.67
CA GLN A 87 16.17 -12.66 -6.79
C GLN A 87 15.85 -11.47 -5.87
N LEU A 88 14.57 -11.14 -5.70
CA LEU A 88 14.09 -10.06 -4.82
C LEU A 88 13.96 -10.49 -3.35
N ILE A 89 13.77 -11.78 -3.10
CA ILE A 89 13.63 -12.36 -1.75
C ILE A 89 14.66 -13.50 -1.61
N PRO A 90 15.95 -13.18 -1.47
CA PRO A 90 16.98 -14.19 -1.39
C PRO A 90 16.85 -15.00 -0.10
N VAL A 91 17.05 -16.31 -0.17
CA VAL A 91 16.99 -17.25 0.95
C VAL A 91 18.22 -18.14 0.91
N ASN A 92 19.16 -17.94 1.84
CA ASN A 92 20.39 -18.70 1.91
C ASN A 92 20.91 -18.83 3.35
N GLU A 93 21.96 -19.63 3.55
CA GLU A 93 22.51 -19.93 4.88
C GLU A 93 23.09 -18.68 5.57
N GLU A 94 23.69 -17.75 4.82
CA GLU A 94 24.25 -16.52 5.41
C GLU A 94 23.14 -15.64 6.03
N ILE A 95 22.02 -15.50 5.32
CA ILE A 95 20.84 -14.79 5.83
C ILE A 95 20.26 -15.54 7.04
N ARG A 96 20.19 -16.87 6.97
CA ARG A 96 19.71 -17.71 8.08
C ARG A 96 20.56 -17.53 9.33
N GLU A 97 21.87 -17.59 9.24
CA GLU A 97 22.79 -17.39 10.37
C GLU A 97 22.61 -15.99 11.00
N ARG A 98 22.49 -14.97 10.15
CA ARG A 98 22.23 -13.58 10.56
C ARG A 98 20.91 -13.46 11.33
N VAL A 99 19.85 -14.11 10.84
CA VAL A 99 18.54 -14.12 11.50
C VAL A 99 18.58 -14.91 12.81
N LEU A 100 19.20 -16.09 12.84
CA LEU A 100 19.32 -16.91 14.05
C LEU A 100 20.05 -16.16 15.17
N ALA A 101 21.05 -15.34 14.84
CA ALA A 101 21.73 -14.47 15.80
C ALA A 101 20.78 -13.42 16.44
N MET A 102 19.71 -13.00 15.76
CA MET A 102 18.70 -12.07 16.28
C MET A 102 17.67 -12.75 17.19
N MET A 103 17.53 -14.07 17.13
CA MET A 103 16.46 -14.79 17.82
C MET A 103 16.74 -14.99 19.32
N SER A 104 18.00 -14.94 19.76
CA SER A 104 18.39 -15.19 21.16
C SER A 104 17.81 -16.49 21.75
N GLY A 105 17.73 -17.55 20.93
CA GLY A 105 17.18 -18.85 21.32
C GLY A 105 15.65 -18.98 21.24
N GLU A 106 14.93 -17.96 20.75
CA GLU A 106 13.50 -18.06 20.48
C GLU A 106 13.20 -19.11 19.41
N SER A 107 12.23 -19.99 19.69
CA SER A 107 11.85 -21.11 18.83
C SER A 107 10.39 -21.05 18.37
N GLU A 108 9.57 -20.20 18.97
CA GLU A 108 8.16 -20.07 18.62
C GLU A 108 8.00 -19.18 17.37
N PRO A 109 7.45 -19.68 16.25
CA PRO A 109 7.44 -18.96 14.97
C PRO A 109 6.82 -17.55 15.02
N ARG A 110 5.75 -17.36 15.81
CA ARG A 110 5.12 -16.04 15.96
C ARG A 110 6.05 -15.09 16.72
N GLN A 111 6.71 -15.51 17.79
CA GLN A 111 7.72 -14.69 18.48
C GLN A 111 8.93 -14.41 17.59
N GLN A 112 9.40 -15.38 16.80
CA GLN A 112 10.48 -15.17 15.84
C GLN A 112 10.10 -14.09 14.81
N ALA A 113 8.92 -14.21 14.19
CA ALA A 113 8.41 -13.20 13.26
C ALA A 113 8.22 -11.82 13.93
N LYS A 114 7.81 -11.78 15.21
CA LYS A 114 7.67 -10.54 15.98
C LYS A 114 9.02 -9.88 16.24
N ARG A 115 10.05 -10.65 16.60
CA ARG A 115 11.43 -10.14 16.77
C ARG A 115 11.98 -9.56 15.46
N LEU A 116 11.73 -10.23 14.34
CA LEU A 116 12.09 -9.72 13.02
C LEU A 116 11.37 -8.40 12.69
N PHE A 117 10.07 -8.33 12.98
CA PHE A 117 9.28 -7.12 12.82
C PHE A 117 9.86 -5.97 13.66
N ASP A 118 10.13 -6.20 14.94
CA ASP A 118 10.69 -5.19 15.85
C ASP A 118 12.07 -4.73 15.37
N HIS A 119 12.95 -5.68 15.01
CA HIS A 119 14.28 -5.39 14.47
C HIS A 119 14.21 -4.46 13.25
N ILE A 120 13.36 -4.77 12.27
CA ILE A 120 13.23 -3.93 11.07
C ILE A 120 12.66 -2.55 11.44
N VAL A 121 11.61 -2.49 12.26
CA VAL A 121 10.97 -1.23 12.67
C VAL A 121 11.91 -0.31 13.46
N GLU A 122 12.84 -0.87 14.22
CA GLU A 122 13.82 -0.14 15.03
C GLU A 122 15.07 0.27 14.26
N GLU A 123 15.61 -0.64 13.43
CA GLU A 123 16.92 -0.46 12.79
C GLU A 123 16.85 0.16 11.39
N TYR A 124 15.73 -0.01 10.68
CA TYR A 124 15.57 0.45 9.30
C TYR A 124 14.81 1.77 9.22
N LYS A 125 14.93 2.46 8.08
CA LYS A 125 14.25 3.72 7.81
C LYS A 125 13.50 3.68 6.48
N TYR A 126 12.24 4.10 6.52
CA TYR A 126 11.49 4.33 5.30
C TYR A 126 12.12 5.43 4.44
N SER A 127 12.37 5.13 3.16
CA SER A 127 12.80 6.11 2.17
C SER A 127 12.22 5.77 0.80
N ALA A 128 11.41 6.68 0.25
CA ALA A 128 10.98 6.60 -1.15
C ALA A 128 12.08 7.02 -2.15
N ARG A 129 13.18 7.60 -1.66
CA ARG A 129 14.35 7.94 -2.47
C ARG A 129 15.40 6.87 -2.27
N ILE A 130 15.46 5.95 -3.22
CA ILE A 130 16.37 4.80 -3.22
C ILE A 130 17.19 4.88 -4.49
N LYS A 131 18.50 4.68 -4.38
CA LYS A 131 19.42 4.70 -5.52
C LYS A 131 19.54 3.34 -6.19
N GLU A 132 19.43 2.28 -5.39
CA GLU A 132 19.59 0.89 -5.78
C GLU A 132 18.57 0.07 -5.00
N ARG A 133 17.89 -0.84 -5.69
CA ARG A 133 16.85 -1.71 -5.15
C ARG A 133 17.37 -3.12 -4.95
N GLY A 134 16.68 -3.89 -4.12
CA GLY A 134 17.02 -5.26 -3.80
C GLY A 134 17.46 -5.44 -2.35
N PHE A 135 17.42 -6.69 -1.91
CA PHE A 135 17.69 -7.10 -0.53
C PHE A 135 19.04 -6.59 -0.01
N GLU A 136 20.13 -6.76 -0.75
CA GLU A 136 21.47 -6.37 -0.32
C GLU A 136 21.62 -4.85 -0.14
N ALA A 137 21.11 -4.08 -1.09
CA ALA A 137 21.11 -2.62 -1.02
C ALA A 137 20.27 -2.12 0.17
N CYS A 138 19.12 -2.74 0.42
CA CYS A 138 18.24 -2.37 1.53
C CYS A 138 18.87 -2.70 2.89
N THR A 139 19.40 -3.92 3.07
CA THR A 139 20.01 -4.36 4.33
C THR A 139 21.31 -3.63 4.65
N THR A 140 22.14 -3.34 3.65
CA THR A 140 23.38 -2.57 3.81
C THR A 140 23.10 -1.11 4.18
N SER A 141 22.16 -0.45 3.48
CA SER A 141 21.86 0.96 3.73
C SER A 141 20.90 1.18 4.91
N LYS A 142 20.25 0.11 5.39
CA LYS A 142 19.12 0.11 6.33
C LYS A 142 18.00 1.08 5.92
N LYS A 143 17.78 1.24 4.61
CA LYS A 143 16.79 2.15 4.02
C LYS A 143 16.06 1.47 2.87
N GLY A 144 14.73 1.63 2.83
CA GLY A 144 13.90 1.06 1.78
C GLY A 144 12.51 1.68 1.73
N ASP A 145 11.80 1.49 0.63
CA ASP A 145 10.36 1.78 0.56
C ASP A 145 9.55 0.57 1.05
N CYS A 146 8.23 0.62 0.93
CA CYS A 146 7.36 -0.47 1.38
C CYS A 146 7.68 -1.82 0.71
N GLY A 147 8.12 -1.82 -0.56
CA GLY A 147 8.48 -3.04 -1.29
C GLY A 147 9.77 -3.64 -0.76
N GLU A 148 10.83 -2.84 -0.68
CA GLU A 148 12.16 -3.30 -0.21
C GLU A 148 12.10 -3.83 1.23
N LEU A 149 11.42 -3.12 2.12
CA LEU A 149 11.30 -3.54 3.53
C LEU A 149 10.46 -4.82 3.66
N SER A 150 9.44 -4.98 2.83
CA SER A 150 8.63 -6.21 2.81
C SER A 150 9.41 -7.39 2.24
N ALA A 151 10.30 -7.16 1.27
CA ALA A 151 11.19 -8.19 0.73
C ALA A 151 12.22 -8.66 1.76
N VAL A 152 12.83 -7.72 2.51
CA VAL A 152 13.75 -8.05 3.62
C VAL A 152 13.03 -8.86 4.69
N PHE A 153 11.83 -8.45 5.11
CA PHE A 153 11.06 -9.19 6.11
C PHE A 153 10.69 -10.60 5.63
N ALA A 154 10.28 -10.75 4.36
CA ALA A 154 9.97 -12.05 3.78
C ALA A 154 11.20 -12.95 3.72
N SER A 155 12.34 -12.44 3.24
CA SER A 155 13.61 -13.18 3.18
C SER A 155 14.03 -13.68 4.56
N TYR A 156 13.95 -12.81 5.59
CA TYR A 156 14.27 -13.21 6.96
C TYR A 156 13.34 -14.32 7.47
N CYS A 157 12.03 -14.22 7.27
CA CYS A 157 11.09 -15.27 7.68
C CYS A 157 11.36 -16.59 6.96
N ARG A 158 11.54 -16.56 5.63
CA ARG A 158 11.78 -17.75 4.81
C ARG A 158 13.07 -18.46 5.19
N SER A 159 14.14 -17.72 5.48
CA SER A 159 15.45 -18.28 5.88
C SER A 159 15.41 -19.15 7.13
N ILE A 160 14.45 -18.91 8.03
CA ILE A 160 14.24 -19.72 9.23
C ILE A 160 13.04 -20.69 9.12
N GLY A 161 12.49 -20.87 7.92
CA GLY A 161 11.43 -21.85 7.66
C GLY A 161 10.02 -21.36 7.98
N ILE A 162 9.80 -20.06 8.11
CA ILE A 162 8.46 -19.48 8.28
C ILE A 162 7.95 -19.05 6.90
N PRO A 163 6.89 -19.68 6.35
CA PRO A 163 6.34 -19.29 5.07
C PRO A 163 5.84 -17.85 5.13
N CYS A 164 6.33 -17.02 4.21
CA CYS A 164 6.02 -15.60 4.19
C CYS A 164 5.84 -15.13 2.75
N ARG A 165 4.75 -14.41 2.49
CA ARG A 165 4.44 -13.88 1.16
C ARG A 165 4.37 -12.36 1.18
N MET A 166 4.84 -11.74 0.11
CA MET A 166 4.62 -10.30 -0.09
C MET A 166 3.24 -10.05 -0.68
N MET A 167 2.51 -9.09 -0.15
CA MET A 167 1.22 -8.66 -0.66
C MET A 167 1.40 -7.34 -1.38
N ILE A 168 1.11 -7.31 -2.67
CA ILE A 168 1.28 -6.12 -3.51
C ILE A 168 -0.10 -5.58 -3.84
N GLY A 169 -0.36 -4.33 -3.45
CA GLY A 169 -1.72 -3.83 -3.45
C GLY A 169 -1.82 -2.31 -3.36
N ALA A 170 -2.94 -1.84 -2.82
CA ALA A 170 -3.15 -0.42 -2.59
C ALA A 170 -4.07 -0.14 -1.40
N PHE A 171 -3.93 1.06 -0.85
CA PHE A 171 -4.92 1.65 0.05
C PHE A 171 -6.06 2.33 -0.72
N ARG A 172 -7.13 2.63 0.02
CA ARG A 172 -8.18 3.56 -0.41
C ARG A 172 -7.58 4.90 -0.89
N GLY A 173 -8.04 5.35 -2.05
CA GLY A 173 -7.59 6.58 -2.71
C GLY A 173 -7.12 6.35 -4.13
N ARG A 174 -6.48 7.37 -4.71
CA ARG A 174 -5.85 7.30 -6.04
C ARG A 174 -4.36 7.08 -5.89
N HIS A 175 -3.81 6.13 -6.64
CA HIS A 175 -2.36 5.85 -6.71
C HIS A 175 -1.72 5.65 -5.33
N GLN A 176 -2.41 4.94 -4.43
CA GLN A 176 -1.91 4.64 -3.09
C GLN A 176 -1.35 3.22 -3.04
N LEU A 177 -0.41 2.92 -3.93
CA LEU A 177 0.23 1.60 -4.02
C LEU A 177 0.99 1.31 -2.72
N HIS A 178 0.97 0.06 -2.29
CA HIS A 178 1.61 -0.38 -1.06
C HIS A 178 1.98 -1.85 -1.12
N ALA A 179 3.05 -2.21 -0.42
CA ALA A 179 3.44 -3.59 -0.19
C ALA A 179 3.53 -3.86 1.32
N TRP A 180 3.12 -5.06 1.71
CA TRP A 180 3.26 -5.58 3.08
C TRP A 180 3.47 -7.09 3.01
N ASN A 181 3.43 -7.79 4.15
CA ASN A 181 3.63 -9.22 4.22
C ASN A 181 2.45 -9.94 4.85
N GLU A 182 2.35 -11.23 4.57
CA GLU A 182 1.65 -12.18 5.42
C GLU A 182 2.60 -13.29 5.81
N VAL A 183 2.58 -13.67 7.09
CA VAL A 183 3.30 -14.84 7.62
C VAL A 183 2.30 -15.93 7.93
N TYR A 184 2.62 -17.16 7.55
CA TYR A 184 1.79 -18.30 7.88
C TYR A 184 2.20 -18.85 9.25
N LEU A 185 1.21 -18.97 10.15
CA LEU A 185 1.36 -19.60 11.46
C LEU A 185 0.34 -20.72 11.57
N GLU A 186 0.76 -21.92 12.01
CA GLU A 186 -0.11 -23.10 12.03
C GLU A 186 -1.43 -22.86 12.81
N GLU A 187 -1.37 -22.08 13.89
CA GLU A 187 -2.52 -21.83 14.77
C GLU A 187 -3.53 -20.83 14.19
N SER A 188 -3.07 -19.88 13.36
CA SER A 188 -3.87 -18.73 12.93
C SER A 188 -4.02 -18.58 11.41
N GLY A 189 -3.31 -19.37 10.62
CA GLY A 189 -3.21 -19.21 9.18
C GLY A 189 -2.37 -18.00 8.77
N TRP A 190 -2.70 -17.40 7.63
CA TRP A 190 -2.02 -16.21 7.13
C TRP A 190 -2.35 -14.98 8.00
N MET A 191 -1.30 -14.43 8.62
CA MET A 191 -1.38 -13.26 9.47
C MET A 191 -0.64 -12.07 8.82
N PRO A 192 -1.27 -10.89 8.70
CA PRO A 192 -0.66 -9.73 8.07
C PRO A 192 0.41 -9.11 8.97
N VAL A 193 1.49 -8.67 8.34
CA VAL A 193 2.60 -7.95 8.96
C VAL A 193 3.00 -6.79 8.04
N ASP A 194 3.12 -5.58 8.59
CA ASP A 194 3.54 -4.40 7.84
C ASP A 194 4.65 -3.65 8.58
N VAL A 195 5.89 -3.89 8.17
CA VAL A 195 7.08 -3.26 8.77
C VAL A 195 7.26 -1.79 8.36
N SER A 196 6.61 -1.35 7.27
CA SER A 196 6.86 -0.04 6.67
C SER A 196 6.04 1.08 7.31
N LEU A 197 4.77 0.82 7.62
CA LEU A 197 3.90 1.85 8.17
C LEU A 197 4.22 2.30 9.60
N PRO A 198 4.68 1.42 10.53
CA PRO A 198 5.19 1.83 11.84
C PRO A 198 6.27 2.92 11.79
N MET A 199 7.00 3.01 10.68
CA MET A 199 8.08 3.97 10.50
C MET A 199 7.59 5.38 10.18
N TYR A 200 6.32 5.53 9.75
CA TYR A 200 5.68 6.84 9.59
C TYR A 200 5.38 7.44 10.96
N THR A 201 6.29 8.29 11.44
CA THR A 201 6.15 8.99 12.71
C THR A 201 5.70 10.43 12.48
N PHE A 202 4.61 10.83 13.13
CA PHE A 202 4.06 12.19 13.15
C PHE A 202 5.13 13.26 13.42
N PHE A 203 6.08 12.98 14.31
CA PHE A 203 7.05 13.95 14.84
C PHE A 203 8.22 14.31 13.91
N ARG A 204 8.45 13.60 12.79
CA ARG A 204 9.55 13.97 11.86
C ARG A 204 9.14 15.04 10.84
N ASN A 205 7.85 15.19 10.54
CA ASN A 205 7.31 16.21 9.63
C ASN A 205 5.85 16.55 10.01
N PRO A 206 5.63 17.35 11.08
CA PRO A 206 4.28 17.60 11.60
C PRO A 206 3.32 18.14 10.55
N LEU A 207 3.77 19.07 9.70
CA LEU A 207 2.94 19.69 8.65
C LEU A 207 2.65 18.75 7.46
N ALA A 208 3.63 17.96 7.02
CA ALA A 208 3.41 16.99 5.93
C ALA A 208 2.52 15.82 6.39
N ASN A 209 2.52 15.52 7.70
CA ASN A 209 1.82 14.38 8.27
C ASN A 209 0.39 14.70 8.74
N ILE A 210 -0.08 15.96 8.73
CA ILE A 210 -1.49 16.28 9.04
C ILE A 210 -2.45 15.49 8.14
N GLY A 211 -2.15 15.36 6.84
CA GLY A 211 -2.97 14.53 5.93
C GLY A 211 -2.99 13.06 6.33
N SER A 212 -1.84 12.51 6.74
CA SER A 212 -1.75 11.13 7.24
C SER A 212 -2.47 10.94 8.57
N VAL A 213 -2.46 11.95 9.43
CA VAL A 213 -3.14 11.97 10.74
C VAL A 213 -4.66 12.01 10.60
N VAL A 214 -5.18 12.77 9.62
CA VAL A 214 -6.62 12.84 9.31
C VAL A 214 -7.10 11.57 8.59
N LYS A 215 -6.26 10.99 7.74
CA LYS A 215 -6.57 9.78 6.98
C LYS A 215 -6.41 8.49 7.81
N TRP A 216 -5.43 8.44 8.72
CA TRP A 216 -4.96 7.22 9.39
C TRP A 216 -4.77 7.32 10.93
N GLY A 217 -4.82 8.51 11.54
CA GLY A 217 -4.62 8.72 12.99
C GLY A 217 -3.20 9.21 13.38
N ALA A 218 -3.08 10.02 14.46
CA ALA A 218 -1.82 10.68 14.90
C ALA A 218 -0.94 9.85 15.83
N LEU A 219 -1.53 8.90 16.56
CA LEU A 219 -0.83 8.02 17.50
C LEU A 219 -1.13 6.57 17.14
N ARG A 220 -0.48 6.05 16.10
CA ARG A 220 -0.58 4.63 15.75
C ARG A 220 0.19 3.82 16.79
N ASN A 221 -0.48 2.91 17.50
CA ASN A 221 0.22 1.81 18.16
C ASN A 221 0.96 1.05 17.05
N LYS A 222 2.29 1.14 17.02
CA LYS A 222 3.12 0.50 15.99
C LYS A 222 2.94 -1.02 15.99
N GLU A 223 2.70 -1.61 17.16
CA GLU A 223 2.58 -3.06 17.33
C GLU A 223 1.35 -3.64 16.64
N ARG A 224 0.32 -2.83 16.35
CA ARG A 224 -0.86 -3.33 15.62
C ARG A 224 -0.51 -3.85 14.23
N TYR A 225 0.57 -3.35 13.63
CA TYR A 225 1.02 -3.78 12.30
C TYR A 225 1.68 -5.15 12.31
N PHE A 226 1.68 -5.83 13.45
CA PHE A 226 1.94 -7.25 13.59
C PHE A 226 0.62 -7.96 13.93
N GLY A 227 -0.16 -8.32 12.92
CA GLY A 227 -1.43 -9.04 13.06
C GLY A 227 -2.68 -8.29 12.63
N GLU A 228 -2.61 -6.98 12.38
CA GLU A 228 -3.71 -6.21 11.81
C GLU A 228 -3.35 -5.56 10.47
N VAL A 229 -4.39 -5.37 9.64
CA VAL A 229 -4.32 -4.62 8.38
C VAL A 229 -5.42 -3.55 8.36
N GLU A 230 -5.15 -2.37 7.79
CA GLU A 230 -6.19 -1.35 7.65
C GLU A 230 -7.35 -1.82 6.78
N LYS A 231 -8.57 -1.43 7.17
CA LYS A 231 -9.77 -1.71 6.39
C LYS A 231 -9.67 -1.08 4.99
N GLY A 232 -9.98 -1.89 3.99
CA GLY A 232 -10.07 -1.47 2.59
C GLY A 232 -8.72 -1.34 1.88
N ARG A 233 -7.67 -2.01 2.38
CA ARG A 233 -6.59 -2.43 1.49
C ARG A 233 -7.12 -3.43 0.47
N VAL A 234 -6.58 -3.36 -0.74
CA VAL A 234 -6.80 -4.35 -1.80
C VAL A 234 -5.48 -4.99 -2.15
N VAL A 235 -5.53 -6.25 -2.58
CA VAL A 235 -4.39 -6.99 -3.09
C VAL A 235 -4.57 -7.11 -4.60
N PHE A 236 -3.51 -6.79 -5.35
CA PHE A 236 -3.46 -6.99 -6.79
C PHE A 236 -2.74 -8.28 -7.14
N SER A 237 -1.58 -8.49 -6.52
CA SER A 237 -0.76 -9.69 -6.71
C SER A 237 -0.14 -10.15 -5.39
N ILE A 238 0.19 -11.43 -5.35
CA ILE A 238 0.83 -12.09 -4.22
C ILE A 238 2.21 -12.54 -4.68
N ASP A 239 3.22 -12.10 -3.94
CA ASP A 239 4.65 -12.35 -4.14
C ASP A 239 5.25 -11.70 -5.40
N PRO A 240 6.57 -11.44 -5.42
CA PRO A 240 7.26 -11.03 -6.62
C PRO A 240 7.62 -12.23 -7.51
N GLU A 241 8.16 -11.91 -8.69
CA GLU A 241 8.68 -12.90 -9.65
C GLU A 241 7.60 -13.93 -10.01
N ILE A 242 6.45 -13.43 -10.45
CA ILE A 242 5.30 -14.24 -10.88
C ILE A 242 5.53 -14.69 -12.33
N GLU A 243 5.40 -15.99 -12.58
CA GLU A 243 5.43 -16.53 -13.95
C GLU A 243 4.31 -15.93 -14.80
N THR A 244 4.65 -15.55 -16.03
CA THR A 244 3.68 -14.95 -16.94
C THR A 244 3.24 -15.94 -18.01
N HIS A 245 1.96 -15.90 -18.37
CA HIS A 245 1.40 -16.68 -19.46
C HIS A 245 0.67 -15.74 -20.42
N PRO A 246 1.15 -15.62 -21.69
CA PRO A 246 2.36 -16.24 -22.25
C PRO A 246 3.66 -15.77 -21.58
N ALA A 247 4.74 -16.52 -21.77
CA ALA A 247 6.05 -16.21 -21.18
C ALA A 247 6.57 -14.83 -21.62
N TYR A 248 7.06 -14.05 -20.66
CA TYR A 248 7.65 -12.74 -20.91
C TYR A 248 8.92 -12.89 -21.74
N ARG A 249 9.14 -11.96 -22.68
CA ARG A 249 10.31 -11.97 -23.57
C ARG A 249 11.00 -10.63 -23.55
N ASP A 250 12.14 -10.57 -22.88
CA ASP A 250 12.84 -9.31 -22.67
C ASP A 250 13.14 -8.58 -23.98
N GLU A 251 12.95 -7.27 -23.96
CA GLU A 251 13.26 -6.36 -25.06
C GLU A 251 14.28 -5.33 -24.60
N HIS A 252 15.06 -4.79 -25.53
CA HIS A 252 16.00 -3.73 -25.22
C HIS A 252 15.29 -2.37 -25.23
N PRO A 253 15.37 -1.58 -24.14
CA PRO A 253 14.77 -0.26 -24.11
C PRO A 253 15.50 0.70 -25.05
N SER A 254 14.77 1.64 -25.64
CA SER A 254 15.35 2.72 -26.46
C SER A 254 15.92 3.88 -25.65
N SER A 255 15.66 3.92 -24.34
CA SER A 255 16.17 4.93 -23.41
C SER A 255 16.39 4.36 -22.02
N ASP A 256 17.26 5.01 -21.24
CA ASP A 256 17.51 4.63 -19.85
C ASP A 256 16.38 5.09 -18.89
N ASP A 257 15.27 5.61 -19.42
CA ASP A 257 14.10 5.95 -18.61
C ASP A 257 13.54 4.68 -17.97
N MET A 258 13.30 4.74 -16.66
CA MET A 258 12.84 3.58 -15.87
C MET A 258 13.86 2.43 -15.77
N VAL A 259 15.13 2.66 -16.11
CA VAL A 259 16.23 1.74 -15.82
C VAL A 259 16.81 2.07 -14.45
N PHE A 260 16.79 1.10 -13.54
CA PHE A 260 17.34 1.26 -12.18
C PHE A 260 18.13 0.02 -11.79
N PRO A 261 19.18 0.15 -10.96
CA PRO A 261 19.83 -1.00 -10.34
C PRO A 261 18.85 -1.75 -9.43
N VAL A 262 18.62 -3.03 -9.70
CA VAL A 262 17.80 -3.95 -8.93
C VAL A 262 18.61 -5.24 -8.70
N ALA A 263 18.83 -5.60 -7.44
CA ALA A 263 19.63 -6.77 -7.07
C ALA A 263 21.04 -6.75 -7.69
N GLY A 264 21.66 -5.57 -7.74
CA GLY A 264 23.03 -5.36 -8.26
C GLY A 264 23.14 -5.15 -9.76
N GLU A 265 22.07 -5.40 -10.53
CA GLU A 265 22.08 -5.31 -12.00
C GLU A 265 21.15 -4.20 -12.51
N PRO A 266 21.47 -3.53 -13.63
CA PRO A 266 20.53 -2.62 -14.29
C PRO A 266 19.28 -3.40 -14.72
N PHE A 267 18.10 -2.86 -14.41
CA PHE A 267 16.81 -3.45 -14.77
C PHE A 267 15.88 -2.42 -15.40
N ALA A 268 15.42 -2.69 -16.63
CA ALA A 268 14.55 -1.84 -17.42
C ALA A 268 13.06 -2.17 -17.20
N TRP A 269 12.41 -1.38 -16.33
CA TRP A 269 11.01 -1.61 -15.99
C TRP A 269 10.08 -1.49 -17.20
N GLY A 270 9.36 -2.59 -17.48
CA GLY A 270 8.46 -2.69 -18.61
C GLY A 270 9.12 -3.19 -19.90
N PHE A 271 10.40 -3.56 -19.87
CA PHE A 271 11.10 -4.16 -21.01
C PHE A 271 11.76 -5.49 -20.66
N GLU A 272 12.24 -5.64 -19.42
CA GLU A 272 12.94 -6.85 -18.95
C GLU A 272 12.10 -7.64 -17.95
N SER A 273 12.55 -8.83 -17.57
CA SER A 273 11.91 -9.68 -16.57
C SER A 273 12.97 -10.35 -15.70
N MET A 274 12.56 -10.92 -14.58
CA MET A 274 13.46 -11.70 -13.72
C MET A 274 13.33 -13.16 -14.12
N GLU A 275 14.19 -13.61 -15.03
CA GLU A 275 14.17 -14.98 -15.59
C GLU A 275 12.82 -15.34 -16.22
N GLY A 276 12.21 -14.41 -16.98
CA GLY A 276 10.90 -14.61 -17.60
C GLY A 276 9.71 -14.35 -16.66
N ARG A 277 9.97 -13.92 -15.42
CA ARG A 277 8.94 -13.67 -14.40
C ARG A 277 8.75 -12.17 -14.16
N ALA A 278 7.50 -11.75 -13.94
CA ALA A 278 7.16 -10.37 -13.62
C ALA A 278 7.66 -10.02 -12.21
N PRO A 279 8.50 -8.98 -12.02
CA PRO A 279 9.05 -8.68 -10.70
C PRO A 279 7.97 -8.23 -9.71
N TYR A 280 7.05 -7.34 -10.12
CA TYR A 280 5.88 -6.93 -9.35
C TYR A 280 4.70 -6.64 -10.30
N MET A 281 3.46 -6.92 -9.86
CA MET A 281 2.24 -6.58 -10.63
C MET A 281 1.33 -5.62 -9.85
N GLN A 282 1.09 -4.40 -10.37
CA GLN A 282 0.39 -3.31 -9.65
C GLN A 282 -0.74 -2.60 -10.42
N PRO A 283 -1.83 -3.26 -10.83
CA PRO A 283 -2.07 -4.70 -10.87
C PRO A 283 -1.48 -5.37 -12.12
N ILE A 284 -0.81 -4.59 -12.98
CA ILE A 284 -0.24 -5.09 -14.23
C ILE A 284 1.28 -5.21 -14.18
N TYR A 285 1.81 -5.97 -15.13
CA TYR A 285 3.16 -5.85 -15.64
C TYR A 285 3.11 -5.71 -17.17
N PRO A 286 3.49 -4.56 -17.75
CA PRO A 286 3.49 -4.40 -19.20
C PRO A 286 4.82 -4.80 -19.84
N GLN A 287 4.78 -5.22 -21.09
CA GLN A 287 5.91 -5.25 -22.01
C GLN A 287 5.72 -4.13 -23.04
N LEU A 288 6.52 -3.09 -22.87
CA LEU A 288 6.57 -1.92 -23.72
C LEU A 288 7.38 -2.23 -24.97
N HIS A 289 6.94 -1.68 -26.10
CA HIS A 289 7.69 -1.77 -27.34
C HIS A 289 8.89 -0.78 -27.33
N PRO A 290 10.05 -1.14 -27.91
CA PRO A 290 11.23 -0.26 -28.05
C PRO A 290 11.02 1.03 -28.85
N VAL A 291 9.80 1.30 -29.33
CA VAL A 291 9.46 2.59 -29.94
C VAL A 291 9.21 3.67 -28.87
N PHE A 292 9.11 3.28 -27.59
CA PHE A 292 8.95 4.19 -26.48
C PHE A 292 10.23 5.00 -26.22
N GLU A 293 10.39 6.12 -26.93
CA GLU A 293 11.54 7.02 -26.74
C GLU A 293 11.59 7.63 -25.33
N LYS A 294 10.42 7.85 -24.71
CA LYS A 294 10.30 8.39 -23.36
C LYS A 294 9.33 7.59 -22.52
N VAL A 295 9.84 7.00 -21.44
CA VAL A 295 9.08 6.13 -20.55
C VAL A 295 8.78 6.87 -19.24
N ARG A 296 7.54 6.82 -18.79
CA ARG A 296 7.13 7.42 -17.50
C ARG A 296 6.50 6.35 -16.63
N ALA A 297 6.44 6.60 -15.32
CA ALA A 297 5.81 5.69 -14.36
C ALA A 297 4.36 5.29 -14.75
N LYS A 298 3.57 6.20 -15.36
CA LYS A 298 2.21 5.88 -15.83
C LYS A 298 2.18 4.86 -16.99
N ASN A 299 3.26 4.75 -17.77
CA ASN A 299 3.37 3.77 -18.86
C ASN A 299 3.64 2.37 -18.34
N VAL A 300 4.18 2.24 -17.12
CA VAL A 300 4.45 0.95 -16.47
C VAL A 300 3.32 0.58 -15.50
N LEU A 301 2.79 1.55 -14.76
CA LEU A 301 1.84 1.31 -13.66
C LEU A 301 0.39 1.62 -14.01
N GLY A 302 0.12 2.46 -15.01
CA GLY A 302 -1.22 2.97 -15.30
C GLY A 302 -1.81 3.81 -14.16
N HIS A 303 -3.13 3.70 -13.96
CA HIS A 303 -3.88 4.49 -12.99
C HIS A 303 -4.84 3.67 -12.14
N THR A 304 -4.66 3.72 -10.83
CA THR A 304 -5.48 2.94 -9.89
C THR A 304 -6.26 3.84 -8.95
N ARG A 305 -7.51 3.48 -8.71
CA ARG A 305 -8.39 4.08 -7.70
C ARG A 305 -9.07 2.97 -6.90
N VAL A 306 -8.97 3.07 -5.58
CA VAL A 306 -9.62 2.17 -4.65
C VAL A 306 -10.64 2.94 -3.82
N SER A 307 -11.88 2.46 -3.79
CA SER A 307 -12.98 3.03 -2.99
C SER A 307 -13.60 2.00 -2.05
N PRO A 308 -14.18 2.42 -0.92
CA PRO A 308 -15.08 1.53 -0.17
C PRO A 308 -16.30 1.18 -1.03
N SER A 309 -16.68 -0.10 -1.08
CA SER A 309 -17.90 -0.53 -1.80
C SER A 309 -19.18 -0.03 -1.12
N ASN A 310 -19.15 0.11 0.22
CA ASN A 310 -20.29 0.59 0.98
C ASN A 310 -20.42 2.12 0.86
N ARG A 311 -21.53 2.58 0.26
CA ARG A 311 -21.86 4.00 0.10
C ARG A 311 -21.94 4.76 1.43
N LEU A 312 -22.47 4.17 2.50
CA LEU A 312 -22.49 4.81 3.82
C LEU A 312 -21.08 5.02 4.37
N ASP A 313 -20.19 4.04 4.18
CA ASP A 313 -18.77 4.16 4.55
C ASP A 313 -18.11 5.28 3.73
N HIS A 314 -18.43 5.36 2.43
CA HIS A 314 -17.95 6.43 1.54
C HIS A 314 -18.38 7.83 1.97
N TYR A 315 -19.69 8.05 2.16
CA TYR A 315 -20.23 9.36 2.51
C TYR A 315 -19.82 9.79 3.91
N SER A 316 -19.87 8.89 4.89
CA SER A 316 -19.41 9.21 6.25
C SER A 316 -17.93 9.60 6.28
N MET A 317 -17.07 8.94 5.50
CA MET A 317 -15.66 9.32 5.40
C MET A 317 -15.46 10.68 4.73
N ARG A 318 -16.22 10.99 3.67
CA ARG A 318 -16.19 12.31 3.03
C ARG A 318 -16.63 13.42 3.98
N ILE A 319 -17.76 13.23 4.67
CA ILE A 319 -18.25 14.18 5.67
C ILE A 319 -17.15 14.39 6.72
N LYS A 320 -16.55 13.33 7.25
CA LYS A 320 -15.44 13.42 8.21
C LYS A 320 -14.30 14.31 7.69
N ILE A 321 -13.79 14.04 6.48
CA ILE A 321 -12.65 14.77 5.89
C ILE A 321 -13.01 16.24 5.61
N TYR A 322 -14.20 16.50 5.05
CA TYR A 322 -14.64 17.86 4.77
C TYR A 322 -14.89 18.65 6.04
N SER A 323 -15.50 18.04 7.06
CA SER A 323 -15.68 18.65 8.37
C SER A 323 -14.34 19.10 8.97
N PHE A 324 -13.32 18.24 8.94
CA PHE A 324 -11.99 18.66 9.39
C PHE A 324 -11.39 19.78 8.52
N SER A 325 -11.42 19.63 7.20
CA SER A 325 -10.74 20.54 6.28
C SER A 325 -11.37 21.94 6.31
N ILE A 326 -12.70 22.02 6.30
CA ILE A 326 -13.44 23.27 6.39
C ILE A 326 -13.23 23.87 7.78
N GLY A 327 -13.31 23.08 8.86
CA GLY A 327 -13.05 23.55 10.22
C GLY A 327 -11.65 24.15 10.37
N ALA A 328 -10.62 23.51 9.80
CA ALA A 328 -9.26 24.03 9.79
C ALA A 328 -9.13 25.35 9.00
N ILE A 329 -9.85 25.48 7.88
CA ILE A 329 -9.91 26.75 7.11
C ILE A 329 -10.56 27.85 7.95
N LEU A 330 -11.65 27.57 8.68
CA LEU A 330 -12.30 28.57 9.54
C LEU A 330 -11.38 29.01 10.69
N VAL A 331 -10.64 28.09 11.31
CA VAL A 331 -9.59 28.44 12.29
C VAL A 331 -8.53 29.33 11.66
N TYR A 332 -8.06 29.00 10.46
CA TYR A 332 -7.07 29.81 9.76
C TYR A 332 -7.58 31.22 9.46
N ILE A 333 -8.83 31.35 9.00
CA ILE A 333 -9.48 32.64 8.78
C ILE A 333 -9.55 33.42 10.10
N SER A 334 -9.99 32.79 11.19
CA SER A 334 -10.06 33.42 12.52
C SER A 334 -8.69 33.92 12.98
N LEU A 335 -7.64 33.10 12.82
CA LEU A 335 -6.27 33.48 13.15
C LEU A 335 -5.79 34.65 12.28
N MET A 336 -6.10 34.67 10.99
CA MET A 336 -5.73 35.78 10.11
C MET A 336 -6.45 37.07 10.52
N LEU A 337 -7.75 37.04 10.79
CA LEU A 337 -8.47 38.25 11.24
C LEU A 337 -7.85 38.82 12.53
N ASN A 338 -7.50 37.95 13.48
CA ASN A 338 -6.84 38.35 14.72
C ASN A 338 -5.41 38.88 14.51
N VAL A 339 -4.58 38.20 13.70
CA VAL A 339 -3.19 38.62 13.44
C VAL A 339 -3.13 39.97 12.74
N TRP A 340 -4.07 40.24 11.85
CA TRP A 340 -4.15 41.49 11.10
C TRP A 340 -5.05 42.54 11.76
N ASN A 341 -5.58 42.22 12.95
CA ASN A 341 -6.46 43.09 13.74
C ASN A 341 -7.62 43.68 12.92
N ILE A 342 -8.23 42.84 12.08
CA ILE A 342 -9.33 43.22 11.20
C ILE A 342 -10.62 43.19 12.01
N ASP A 343 -11.24 44.35 12.20
CA ASP A 343 -12.55 44.45 12.85
C ASP A 343 -13.62 43.77 12.00
N THR A 344 -14.34 42.82 12.60
CA THR A 344 -15.47 42.15 11.94
C THR A 344 -16.75 42.30 12.75
N HIS A 345 -17.89 42.08 12.10
CA HIS A 345 -19.17 42.18 12.79
C HIS A 345 -19.35 40.99 13.75
N ILE A 346 -19.87 41.24 14.95
CA ILE A 346 -20.02 40.22 16.01
C ILE A 346 -20.81 38.97 15.57
N THR A 347 -21.76 39.12 14.65
CA THR A 347 -22.51 37.97 14.09
C THR A 347 -21.65 37.08 13.21
N PHE A 348 -20.67 37.66 12.50
CA PHE A 348 -19.73 36.92 11.68
C PHE A 348 -18.73 36.15 12.56
N GLU A 349 -18.22 36.75 13.63
CA GLU A 349 -17.33 36.07 14.59
C GLU A 349 -18.01 34.87 15.25
N LYS A 350 -19.24 35.05 15.73
CA LYS A 350 -20.06 33.96 16.29
C LYS A 350 -20.33 32.85 15.29
N TRP A 351 -20.57 33.20 14.01
CA TRP A 351 -20.75 32.21 12.96
C TRP A 351 -19.46 31.43 12.69
N LEU A 352 -18.32 32.12 12.66
CA LEU A 352 -17.01 31.51 12.44
C LEU A 352 -16.65 30.52 13.54
N GLU A 353 -16.86 30.90 14.80
CA GLU A 353 -16.59 30.07 15.97
C GLU A 353 -17.57 28.89 16.09
N GLY A 354 -18.87 29.15 15.94
CA GLY A 354 -19.91 28.12 15.97
C GLY A 354 -19.77 27.11 14.84
N GLY A 355 -19.47 27.60 13.62
CA GLY A 355 -19.18 26.77 12.45
C GLY A 355 -17.95 25.89 12.67
N THR A 356 -16.86 26.45 13.20
CA THR A 356 -15.64 25.70 13.54
C THR A 356 -15.94 24.58 14.54
N SER A 357 -16.65 24.90 15.62
CA SER A 357 -16.97 23.96 16.69
C SER A 357 -17.86 22.83 16.19
N LEU A 358 -18.91 23.14 15.42
CA LEU A 358 -19.79 22.16 14.80
C LEU A 358 -19.03 21.18 13.89
N LEU A 359 -18.16 21.72 13.02
CA LEU A 359 -17.39 20.92 12.08
C LEU A 359 -16.41 19.97 12.80
N PHE A 360 -15.68 20.44 13.81
CA PHE A 360 -14.82 19.57 14.59
C PHE A 360 -15.58 18.58 15.48
N GLY A 361 -16.80 18.92 15.91
CA GLY A 361 -17.72 18.00 16.57
C GLY A 361 -18.15 16.84 15.66
N ILE A 362 -18.60 17.14 14.43
CA ILE A 362 -18.94 16.12 13.41
C ILE A 362 -17.73 15.23 13.13
N PHE A 363 -16.56 15.84 12.95
CA PHE A 363 -15.30 15.11 12.75
C PHE A 363 -15.00 14.15 13.91
N GLY A 364 -15.15 14.61 15.16
CA GLY A 364 -14.92 13.80 16.35
C GLY A 364 -15.88 12.62 16.49
N VAL A 365 -17.18 12.86 16.31
CA VAL A 365 -18.22 11.81 16.37
C VAL A 365 -17.98 10.76 15.30
N LEU A 366 -17.68 11.17 14.06
CA LEU A 366 -17.39 10.23 12.97
C LEU A 366 -16.10 9.45 13.22
N THR A 367 -15.08 10.09 13.78
CA THR A 367 -13.82 9.42 14.16
C THR A 367 -14.08 8.33 15.21
N LEU A 368 -14.90 8.61 16.23
CA LEU A 368 -15.31 7.66 17.26
C LEU A 368 -16.16 6.51 16.69
N ALA A 369 -17.20 6.83 15.93
CA ALA A 369 -18.10 5.84 15.33
C ALA A 369 -17.33 4.87 14.40
N ARG A 370 -16.29 5.37 13.73
CA ARG A 370 -15.43 4.58 12.83
C ARG A 370 -14.31 3.84 13.56
N ARG A 371 -14.17 4.01 14.88
CA ARG A 371 -13.11 3.44 15.74
C ARG A 371 -11.70 3.83 15.28
N GLU A 372 -11.58 5.05 14.76
CA GLU A 372 -10.32 5.62 14.30
C GLU A 372 -9.67 6.36 15.49
N PHE A 373 -9.18 5.60 16.48
CA PHE A 373 -8.72 6.15 17.76
C PHE A 373 -7.48 7.03 17.59
N ASN A 374 -7.70 8.34 17.53
CA ASN A 374 -6.66 9.34 17.47
C ASN A 374 -6.79 10.24 18.71
N ILE A 375 -6.11 9.89 19.81
CA ILE A 375 -6.29 10.52 21.13
C ILE A 375 -6.16 12.06 21.07
N PRO A 376 -5.14 12.67 20.43
CA PRO A 376 -5.03 14.13 20.33
C PRO A 376 -6.21 14.78 19.61
N ILE A 377 -6.69 14.15 18.53
CA ILE A 377 -7.86 14.62 17.79
C ILE A 377 -9.14 14.43 18.60
N LEU A 378 -9.25 13.35 19.35
CA LEU A 378 -10.41 13.05 20.18
C LEU A 378 -10.50 14.06 21.33
N VAL A 379 -9.38 14.39 21.94
CA VAL A 379 -9.26 15.45 22.96
C VAL A 379 -9.61 16.80 22.35
N LEU A 380 -9.06 17.15 21.19
CA LEU A 380 -9.36 18.42 20.51
C LEU A 380 -10.85 18.52 20.13
N SER A 381 -11.43 17.47 19.54
CA SER A 381 -12.84 17.39 19.21
C SER A 381 -13.75 17.41 20.44
N LEU A 382 -13.33 16.79 21.56
CA LEU A 382 -14.06 16.88 22.83
C LEU A 382 -14.06 18.31 23.35
N LEU A 383 -12.90 18.97 23.37
CA LEU A 383 -12.77 20.37 23.79
C LEU A 383 -13.66 21.31 22.94
N PHE A 384 -13.69 21.13 21.62
CA PHE A 384 -14.60 21.86 20.73
C PHE A 384 -16.07 21.45 20.87
N SER A 385 -16.39 20.21 21.23
CA SER A 385 -17.78 19.81 21.47
C SER A 385 -18.34 20.42 22.76
N PHE A 386 -17.50 20.64 23.77
CA PHE A 386 -17.89 21.34 24.99
C PHE A 386 -18.07 22.86 24.77
N SER A 387 -17.37 23.48 23.82
CA SER A 387 -17.61 24.89 23.46
C SER A 387 -18.98 25.11 22.80
N ILE A 388 -19.54 24.12 22.10
CA ILE A 388 -20.91 24.19 21.54
C ILE A 388 -21.96 24.32 22.66
N LEU A 389 -21.77 23.64 23.79
CA LEU A 389 -22.70 23.73 24.93
C LEU A 389 -22.70 25.13 25.55
N SER A 390 -21.55 25.81 25.54
CA SER A 390 -21.43 27.22 25.96
C SER A 390 -22.14 28.20 25.03
N PHE A 391 -22.49 27.80 23.80
CA PHE A 391 -23.26 28.64 22.85
C PHE A 391 -24.78 28.50 23.01
N LEU A 392 -25.25 27.43 23.67
CA LEU A 392 -26.67 27.11 23.86
C LEU A 392 -27.20 27.57 25.23
N THR A 393 -26.31 28.00 26.13
CA THR A 393 -26.59 28.61 27.43
C THR A 393 -26.20 30.07 27.40
#